data_AF-A0AA35LFQ8-F1
#
_entry.id   AF-A0AA35LFQ8-F1
#
_cell.length_a   1.000
_cell.length_b   1.000
_cell.length_c   1.000
_cell.angle_alpha   90.00
_cell.angle_beta   90.00
_cell.angle_gamma   90.00
#
_symmetry.space_group_name_H-M   'P 1'
#
loop_
_entity.id
_entity.type
_entity.pdbx_description
1 polymer ?
#
loop_
_entity_poly.entity_id
_entity_poly.type
_entity_poly.pdbx_seq_one_letter_code
_entity_poly.pdbx_strand_id
1 'polypeptide(L)'
;MERDRGPRGSAVDLGFGALSTAQLRALMRDETWLERIVKLSRKFQNLQLERERRLASNYALAKQNLALQPRLENGKASLAIKYQELRELRETCRDKQQRLGACMAKWTPENAVSRLQAELDGVEAKVEEQMEQFLCWDLPVETFVESFQHARMLSHLRRTQLEKLQSALKLEKLEKAKDKPSPGSEEPPAVSPALPVPAPPPPPPSAQAPPPAPNGPPPKVFQLRLAPAFLIPSEAVLPIPVGSGPQKCCLPALATSHPAAPFVSSPLSLIGHIHLAQAHLPPQQKKKEPPHR
;
A
#
# COMPACT_ATOMS: atom_id res chain seq x y z
N MET A 1 42.86 -22.75 51.12
CA MET A 1 41.74 -23.32 50.35
C MET A 1 42.31 -23.99 49.12
N GLU A 2 42.05 -25.29 49.03
CA GLU A 2 42.64 -26.26 48.12
C GLU A 2 42.49 -25.86 46.64
N ARG A 3 43.59 -25.95 45.90
CA ARG A 3 43.52 -26.13 44.45
C ARG A 3 43.33 -27.62 44.19
N ASP A 4 42.07 -27.97 44.03
CA ASP A 4 41.58 -29.26 43.56
C ASP A 4 42.33 -29.65 42.26
N ARG A 5 43.15 -30.70 42.36
CA ARG A 5 43.82 -31.31 41.20
C ARG A 5 42.82 -32.26 40.55
N GLY A 6 42.00 -31.73 39.65
CA GLY A 6 41.29 -32.53 38.65
C GLY A 6 42.26 -33.35 37.80
N PRO A 7 41.86 -34.54 37.33
CA PRO A 7 42.77 -35.60 36.93
C PRO A 7 43.57 -35.17 35.71
N ARG A 8 44.89 -35.35 35.79
CA ARG A 8 45.78 -35.31 34.62
C ARG A 8 45.15 -36.22 33.56
N GLY A 9 44.57 -35.62 32.52
CA GLY A 9 44.21 -36.36 31.32
C GLY A 9 45.44 -37.12 30.89
N SER A 10 45.34 -38.44 30.89
CA SER A 10 46.39 -39.36 30.49
C SER A 10 46.99 -38.85 29.18
N ALA A 11 48.18 -38.25 29.26
CA ALA A 11 49.04 -38.18 28.10
C ALA A 11 49.11 -39.61 27.59
N VAL A 12 48.69 -39.82 26.35
CA VAL A 12 48.90 -41.11 25.69
C VAL A 12 50.40 -41.32 25.81
N ASP A 13 50.81 -42.22 26.70
CA ASP A 13 52.22 -42.55 26.87
C ASP A 13 52.58 -43.33 25.62
N LEU A 14 52.99 -42.59 24.59
CA LEU A 14 53.35 -43.13 23.28
C LEU A 14 54.68 -43.90 23.34
N GLY A 15 55.19 -44.19 24.55
CA GLY A 15 56.36 -45.02 24.78
C GLY A 15 57.68 -44.34 24.40
N PHE A 16 57.68 -43.02 24.18
CA PHE A 16 58.87 -42.30 23.71
C PHE A 16 60.04 -42.31 24.69
N GLY A 17 59.77 -42.56 25.98
CA GLY A 17 60.82 -42.67 27.01
C GLY A 17 61.76 -43.85 26.82
N ALA A 18 61.38 -44.88 26.04
CA ALA A 18 62.17 -46.08 25.80
C ALA A 18 63.04 -46.03 24.52
N LEU A 19 62.96 -44.94 23.74
CA LEU A 19 63.67 -44.82 22.45
C LEU A 19 65.02 -44.11 22.61
N SER A 20 66.03 -44.58 21.88
CA SER A 20 67.33 -43.90 21.80
C SER A 20 67.26 -42.59 21.01
N THR A 21 68.21 -41.67 21.24
CA THR A 21 68.25 -40.36 20.58
C THR A 21 68.40 -40.43 19.05
N ALA A 22 69.00 -41.50 18.52
CA ALA A 22 69.09 -41.75 17.08
C ALA A 22 67.75 -42.20 16.49
N GLN A 23 67.03 -43.08 17.21
CA GLN A 23 65.70 -43.56 16.81
C GLN A 23 64.66 -42.43 16.85
N LEU A 24 64.67 -41.59 17.90
CA LEU A 24 63.76 -40.44 17.97
C LEU A 24 64.00 -39.44 16.83
N ARG A 25 65.26 -39.23 16.42
CA ARG A 25 65.60 -38.37 15.28
C ARG A 25 65.18 -38.95 13.94
N ALA A 26 65.29 -40.27 13.76
CA ALA A 26 64.78 -40.95 12.56
C ALA A 26 63.25 -40.86 12.48
N LEU A 27 62.58 -41.06 13.61
CA LEU A 27 61.13 -40.98 13.76
C LEU A 27 60.59 -39.56 13.52
N MET A 28 61.29 -38.53 14.01
CA MET A 28 60.98 -37.12 13.77
C MET A 28 61.18 -36.71 12.30
N ARG A 29 61.95 -37.47 11.51
CA ARG A 29 62.11 -37.26 10.07
C ARG A 29 61.07 -38.03 9.25
N ASP A 30 60.32 -38.93 9.88
CA ASP A 30 59.23 -39.67 9.25
C ASP A 30 57.91 -38.89 9.42
N GLU A 31 57.67 -37.99 8.45
CA GLU A 31 56.45 -37.17 8.39
C GLU A 31 55.17 -38.03 8.36
N THR A 32 55.20 -39.22 7.74
CA THR A 32 54.02 -40.08 7.63
C THR A 32 53.60 -40.66 8.97
N TRP A 33 54.58 -41.00 9.81
CA TRP A 33 54.36 -41.46 11.16
C TRP A 33 53.88 -40.31 12.08
N LEU A 34 54.45 -39.11 11.94
CA LEU A 34 54.01 -37.91 12.67
C LEU A 34 52.56 -37.57 12.32
N GLU A 35 52.18 -37.56 11.04
CA GLU A 35 50.79 -37.39 10.61
C GLU A 35 49.85 -38.42 11.23
N ARG A 36 50.30 -39.67 11.33
CA ARG A 36 49.50 -40.75 11.92
C ARG A 36 49.24 -40.49 13.40
N ILE A 37 50.23 -40.02 14.14
CA ILE A 37 50.05 -39.64 15.56
C ILE A 37 49.17 -38.41 15.70
N VAL A 38 49.30 -37.41 14.84
CA VAL A 38 48.40 -36.25 14.85
C VAL A 38 46.96 -36.70 14.59
N LYS A 39 46.72 -37.60 13.64
CA LYS A 39 45.40 -38.18 13.36
C LYS A 39 44.84 -38.99 14.54
N LEU A 40 45.72 -39.66 15.31
CA LEU A 40 45.36 -40.38 16.52
C LEU A 40 45.18 -39.47 17.76
N SER A 41 45.60 -38.21 17.68
CA SER A 41 45.43 -37.25 18.78
C SER A 41 43.96 -36.97 19.02
N ARG A 42 43.53 -37.09 20.28
CA ARG A 42 42.16 -36.77 20.71
C ARG A 42 41.74 -35.35 20.32
N LYS A 43 42.67 -34.39 20.36
CA LYS A 43 42.40 -33.00 19.95
C LYS A 43 42.05 -32.91 18.47
N PHE A 44 42.78 -33.62 17.61
CA PHE A 44 42.53 -33.64 16.17
C PHE A 44 41.22 -34.35 15.85
N GLN A 45 40.94 -35.50 16.46
CA GLN A 45 39.68 -36.23 16.28
C GLN A 45 38.47 -35.39 16.70
N ASN A 46 38.53 -34.72 17.85
CA ASN A 46 37.46 -33.82 18.30
C ASN A 46 37.20 -32.68 17.30
N LEU A 47 38.26 -32.09 16.72
CA LEU A 47 38.13 -31.06 15.69
C LEU A 47 37.52 -31.61 14.40
N GLN A 48 37.87 -32.83 13.99
CA GLN A 48 37.24 -33.47 12.83
C GLN A 48 35.75 -33.73 13.06
N LEU A 49 35.37 -34.25 14.23
CA LEU A 49 33.96 -34.45 14.58
C LEU A 49 33.18 -33.14 14.62
N GLU A 50 33.78 -32.07 15.16
CA GLU A 50 33.15 -30.75 15.18
C GLU A 50 32.99 -30.19 13.75
N ARG A 51 33.98 -30.41 12.88
CA ARG A 51 33.88 -30.05 11.45
C ARG A 51 32.75 -30.82 10.77
N GLU A 52 32.68 -32.13 10.94
CA GLU A 52 31.63 -32.97 10.36
C GLU A 52 30.24 -32.55 10.86
N ARG A 53 30.10 -32.29 12.17
CA ARG A 53 28.87 -31.76 12.77
C ARG A 53 28.45 -30.45 12.13
N ARG A 54 29.40 -29.51 11.95
CA ARG A 54 29.12 -28.21 11.31
C ARG A 54 28.75 -28.38 9.84
N LEU A 55 29.43 -29.25 9.10
CA LEU A 55 29.11 -29.54 7.69
C LEU A 55 27.73 -30.17 7.56
N ALA A 56 27.40 -31.15 8.41
CA ALA A 56 26.08 -31.79 8.42
C ALA A 56 24.97 -30.79 8.76
N SER A 57 25.20 -29.92 9.76
CA SER A 57 24.27 -28.86 10.14
C SER A 57 24.07 -27.83 9.02
N ASN A 58 25.17 -27.34 8.43
CA ASN A 58 25.10 -26.40 7.30
C ASN A 58 24.38 -27.02 6.10
N TYR A 59 24.67 -28.27 5.76
CA TYR A 59 23.99 -28.99 4.69
C TYR A 59 22.49 -29.14 4.94
N ALA A 60 22.10 -29.51 6.17
CA ALA A 60 20.69 -29.61 6.54
C ALA A 60 19.96 -28.27 6.41
N LEU A 61 20.57 -27.18 6.88
CA LEU A 61 20.02 -25.83 6.75
C LEU A 61 19.94 -25.37 5.29
N ALA A 62 20.98 -25.62 4.48
CA ALA A 62 20.98 -25.30 3.07
C ALA A 62 19.87 -26.05 2.33
N LYS A 63 19.70 -27.34 2.61
CA LYS A 63 18.62 -28.15 2.05
C LYS A 63 17.24 -27.62 2.45
N GLN A 64 17.05 -27.24 3.72
CA GLN A 64 15.80 -26.65 4.18
C GLN A 64 15.52 -25.29 3.52
N ASN A 65 16.53 -24.42 3.41
CA ASN A 65 16.40 -23.12 2.75
C ASN A 65 16.01 -23.27 1.27
N LEU A 66 16.67 -24.18 0.54
CA LEU A 66 16.33 -24.48 -0.85
C LEU A 66 14.91 -25.05 -0.98
N ALA A 67 14.47 -25.87 -0.03
CA ALA A 67 13.09 -26.38 -0.01
C ALA A 67 12.02 -25.28 0.20
N LEU A 68 12.38 -24.15 0.83
CA LEU A 68 11.48 -23.02 1.04
C LEU A 68 11.38 -22.10 -0.19
N GLN A 69 12.38 -22.12 -1.07
CA GLN A 69 12.43 -21.29 -2.28
C GLN A 69 11.16 -21.36 -3.14
N PRO A 70 10.61 -22.54 -3.52
CA PRO A 70 9.40 -22.60 -4.34
C PRO A 70 8.18 -21.96 -3.66
N ARG A 71 8.06 -22.10 -2.33
CA ARG A 71 6.97 -21.46 -1.57
C ARG A 71 7.09 -19.93 -1.61
N LEU A 72 8.31 -19.40 -1.50
CA LEU A 72 8.55 -17.96 -1.58
C LEU A 72 8.29 -17.42 -2.99
N GLU A 73 8.74 -18.13 -4.02
CA GLU A 73 8.52 -17.76 -5.43
C GLU A 73 7.02 -17.78 -5.77
N ASN A 74 6.30 -18.82 -5.37
CA ASN A 74 4.85 -18.90 -5.54
C ASN A 74 4.12 -17.77 -4.79
N GLY A 75 4.58 -17.44 -3.57
CA GLY A 75 4.06 -16.32 -2.79
C GLY A 75 4.28 -14.97 -3.47
N LYS A 76 5.48 -14.73 -4.02
CA LYS A 76 5.80 -13.52 -4.81
C LYS A 76 4.93 -13.42 -6.06
N ALA A 77 4.76 -14.52 -6.80
CA ALA A 77 3.93 -14.56 -7.99
C ALA A 77 2.45 -14.28 -7.67
N SER A 78 1.91 -14.94 -6.63
CA SER A 78 0.53 -14.71 -6.17
C SER A 78 0.29 -13.27 -5.74
N LEU A 79 1.26 -12.67 -5.04
CA LEU A 79 1.21 -11.28 -4.63
C LEU A 79 1.26 -10.33 -5.84
N ALA A 80 2.11 -10.61 -6.83
CA ALA A 80 2.17 -9.83 -8.06
C ALA A 80 0.84 -9.86 -8.83
N ILE A 81 0.20 -11.02 -8.91
CA ILE A 81 -1.15 -11.17 -9.51
C ILE A 81 -2.16 -10.31 -8.75
N LYS A 82 -2.17 -10.35 -7.42
CA LYS A 82 -3.10 -9.53 -6.60
C LYS A 82 -2.88 -8.03 -6.77
N TYR A 83 -1.62 -7.59 -6.88
CA TYR A 83 -1.34 -6.18 -7.17
C TYR A 83 -1.78 -5.78 -8.58
N GLN A 84 -1.67 -6.68 -9.55
CA GLN A 84 -2.15 -6.44 -10.91
C GLN A 84 -3.67 -6.32 -10.96
N GLU A 85 -4.40 -7.26 -10.32
CA GLU A 85 -5.86 -7.19 -10.15
C GLU A 85 -6.30 -5.86 -9.49
N LEU A 86 -5.58 -5.44 -8.44
CA LEU A 86 -5.87 -4.17 -7.74
C LEU A 86 -5.66 -2.96 -8.66
N ARG A 87 -4.62 -2.97 -9.50
CA ARG A 87 -4.35 -1.91 -10.46
C ARG A 87 -5.49 -1.80 -11.46
N GLU A 88 -5.89 -2.91 -12.07
CA GLU A 88 -6.99 -2.98 -13.03
C GLU A 88 -8.31 -2.51 -12.39
N LEU A 89 -8.59 -2.92 -11.16
CA LEU A 89 -9.79 -2.48 -10.44
C LEU A 89 -9.77 -0.98 -10.14
N ARG A 90 -8.59 -0.41 -9.83
CA ARG A 90 -8.43 1.04 -9.63
C ARG A 90 -8.64 1.80 -10.92
N GLU A 91 -8.10 1.32 -12.04
CA GLU A 91 -8.29 1.94 -13.36
C GLU A 91 -9.76 1.90 -13.78
N THR A 92 -10.41 0.73 -13.69
CA THR A 92 -11.85 0.63 -14.00
C THR A 92 -12.73 1.48 -13.08
N CYS A 93 -12.38 1.62 -11.79
CA CYS A 93 -13.07 2.51 -10.88
C CYS A 93 -12.88 3.98 -11.28
N ARG A 94 -11.65 4.39 -11.62
CA ARG A 94 -11.32 5.73 -12.11
C ARG A 94 -12.10 6.06 -13.39
N ASP A 95 -12.17 5.12 -14.33
CA ASP A 95 -12.92 5.29 -15.57
C ASP A 95 -14.42 5.48 -15.31
N LYS A 96 -15.00 4.65 -14.43
CA LYS A 96 -16.40 4.81 -14.00
C LYS A 96 -16.63 6.15 -13.33
N GLN A 97 -15.72 6.59 -12.46
CA GLN A 97 -15.80 7.89 -11.80
C GLN A 97 -15.71 9.05 -12.81
N GLN A 98 -14.84 8.96 -13.81
CA GLN A 98 -14.73 9.97 -14.86
C GLN A 98 -16.00 10.02 -15.72
N ARG A 99 -16.54 8.86 -16.13
CA ARG A 99 -17.80 8.78 -16.88
C ARG A 99 -18.97 9.34 -16.09
N LEU A 100 -19.05 9.02 -14.80
CA LEU A 100 -20.06 9.58 -13.90
C LEU A 100 -19.89 11.09 -13.79
N GLY A 101 -18.67 11.58 -13.56
CA GLY A 101 -18.37 13.01 -13.49
C GLY A 101 -18.76 13.76 -14.77
N ALA A 102 -18.46 13.20 -15.95
CA ALA A 102 -18.86 13.78 -17.22
C ALA A 102 -20.39 13.77 -17.43
N CYS A 103 -21.08 12.70 -17.01
CA CYS A 103 -22.53 12.64 -17.05
C CYS A 103 -23.16 13.67 -16.10
N MET A 104 -22.72 13.71 -14.84
CA MET A 104 -23.18 14.66 -13.85
C MET A 104 -22.92 16.11 -14.27
N ALA A 105 -21.75 16.40 -14.86
CA ALA A 105 -21.46 17.72 -15.40
C ALA A 105 -22.54 18.14 -16.40
N LYS A 106 -22.96 17.28 -17.34
CA LYS A 106 -24.02 17.62 -18.31
C LYS A 106 -25.38 17.88 -17.67
N TRP A 107 -25.65 17.26 -16.52
CA TRP A 107 -26.93 17.34 -15.81
C TRP A 107 -26.88 18.24 -14.58
N THR A 108 -25.97 19.21 -14.54
CA THR A 108 -25.99 20.24 -13.50
C THR A 108 -27.11 21.25 -13.74
N PRO A 109 -27.69 21.82 -12.67
CA PRO A 109 -28.71 22.85 -12.82
C PRO A 109 -28.17 24.09 -13.54
N GLU A 110 -26.90 24.43 -13.36
CA GLU A 110 -26.25 25.51 -14.10
C GLU A 110 -26.23 25.24 -15.62
N ASN A 111 -25.91 24.02 -16.05
CA ASN A 111 -25.97 23.65 -17.46
C ASN A 111 -27.39 23.61 -17.99
N ALA A 112 -28.39 23.23 -17.17
CA ALA A 112 -29.79 23.33 -17.55
C ALA A 112 -30.21 24.80 -17.80
N VAL A 113 -29.79 25.74 -16.94
CA VAL A 113 -30.00 27.18 -17.13
C VAL A 113 -29.35 27.67 -18.42
N SER A 114 -28.07 27.35 -18.65
CA SER A 114 -27.36 27.78 -19.87
C SER A 114 -27.99 27.23 -21.15
N ARG A 115 -28.43 25.96 -21.14
CA ARG A 115 -29.15 25.37 -22.28
C ARG A 115 -30.48 26.05 -22.55
N LEU A 116 -31.25 26.32 -21.50
CA LEU A 116 -32.54 26.97 -21.62
C LEU A 116 -32.42 28.42 -22.09
N GLN A 117 -31.36 29.13 -21.65
CA GLN A 117 -31.02 30.45 -22.17
C GLN A 117 -30.73 30.41 -23.67
N ALA A 118 -29.86 29.49 -24.12
CA ALA A 118 -29.55 29.36 -25.55
C ALA A 118 -30.78 28.98 -26.40
N GLU A 119 -31.68 28.13 -25.87
CA GLU A 119 -32.97 27.84 -26.51
C GLU A 119 -33.88 29.07 -26.57
N LEU A 120 -33.92 29.90 -25.52
CA LEU A 120 -34.68 31.16 -25.51
C LEU A 120 -34.13 32.14 -26.55
N ASP A 121 -32.82 32.38 -26.54
CA ASP A 121 -32.15 33.29 -27.48
C ASP A 121 -32.40 32.86 -28.93
N GLY A 122 -32.36 31.55 -29.22
CA GLY A 122 -32.65 31.01 -30.54
C GLY A 122 -34.11 31.19 -30.98
N VAL A 123 -35.07 31.08 -30.05
CA VAL A 123 -36.49 31.35 -30.35
C VAL A 123 -36.73 32.85 -30.52
N GLU A 124 -36.09 33.71 -29.71
CA GLU A 124 -36.18 35.17 -29.85
C GLU A 124 -35.61 35.63 -31.20
N ALA A 125 -34.45 35.11 -31.61
CA ALA A 125 -33.88 35.37 -32.93
C ALA A 125 -34.83 34.94 -34.06
N LYS A 126 -35.49 33.79 -33.93
CA LYS A 126 -36.48 33.34 -34.92
C LYS A 126 -37.71 34.24 -34.98
N VAL A 127 -38.16 34.76 -33.84
CA VAL A 127 -39.26 35.73 -33.78
C VAL A 127 -38.89 37.03 -34.50
N GLU A 128 -37.65 37.50 -34.34
CA GLU A 128 -37.13 38.67 -35.05
C GLU A 128 -37.03 38.42 -36.55
N GLU A 129 -36.47 37.28 -36.95
CA GLU A 129 -36.39 36.86 -38.35
C GLU A 129 -37.78 36.80 -39.02
N GLN A 130 -38.78 36.20 -38.34
CA GLN A 130 -40.15 36.13 -38.84
C GLN A 130 -40.78 37.52 -39.00
N MET A 131 -40.47 38.45 -38.09
CA MET A 131 -40.93 39.84 -38.18
C MET A 131 -40.28 40.55 -39.38
N GLU A 132 -38.98 40.40 -39.57
CA GLU A 132 -38.26 40.97 -40.71
C GLU A 132 -38.80 40.46 -42.05
N GLN A 133 -38.95 39.13 -42.19
CA GLN A 133 -39.52 38.51 -43.39
C GLN A 133 -40.94 39.02 -43.69
N PHE A 134 -41.76 39.21 -42.67
CA PHE A 134 -43.10 39.76 -42.83
C PHE A 134 -43.07 41.23 -43.31
N LEU A 135 -42.20 42.06 -42.73
CA LEU A 135 -42.03 43.46 -43.14
C LEU A 135 -41.48 43.61 -44.56
N CYS A 136 -40.69 42.64 -45.01
CA CYS A 136 -40.19 42.55 -46.39
C CYS A 136 -41.21 41.95 -47.38
N TRP A 137 -42.42 41.58 -46.92
CA TRP A 137 -43.44 40.90 -47.70
C TRP A 137 -43.04 39.50 -48.22
N ASP A 138 -41.99 38.91 -47.64
CA ASP A 138 -41.49 37.57 -47.99
C ASP A 138 -42.33 36.45 -47.33
N LEU A 139 -43.19 36.80 -46.37
CA LEU A 139 -44.03 35.87 -45.63
C LEU A 139 -45.52 36.29 -45.68
N PRO A 140 -46.43 35.45 -46.20
CA PRO A 140 -47.87 35.73 -46.20
C PRO A 140 -48.43 35.91 -44.78
N VAL A 141 -49.45 36.77 -44.65
CA VAL A 141 -50.08 37.13 -43.36
C VAL A 141 -50.52 35.88 -42.59
N GLU A 142 -51.18 34.94 -43.25
CA GLU A 142 -51.78 33.78 -42.56
C GLU A 142 -50.70 32.86 -41.98
N THR A 143 -49.63 32.63 -42.74
CA THR A 143 -48.46 31.88 -42.26
C THR A 143 -47.67 32.63 -41.19
N PHE A 144 -47.58 33.96 -41.29
CA PHE A 144 -46.93 34.79 -40.28
C PHE A 144 -47.68 34.72 -38.96
N VAL A 145 -49.00 34.94 -38.96
CA VAL A 145 -49.82 34.95 -37.74
C VAL A 145 -49.71 33.64 -36.99
N GLU A 146 -49.86 32.50 -37.66
CA GLU A 146 -49.74 31.17 -37.04
C GLU A 146 -48.34 30.92 -36.46
N SER A 147 -47.29 31.15 -37.26
CA SER A 147 -45.92 30.80 -36.86
C SER A 147 -45.32 31.79 -35.85
N PHE A 148 -45.68 33.07 -35.92
CA PHE A 148 -45.25 34.12 -34.99
C PHE A 148 -45.94 33.96 -33.63
N GLN A 149 -47.25 33.69 -33.60
CA GLN A 149 -47.95 33.41 -32.34
C GLN A 149 -47.33 32.19 -31.64
N HIS A 150 -47.04 31.12 -32.39
CA HIS A 150 -46.39 29.94 -31.84
C HIS A 150 -44.99 30.26 -31.28
N ALA A 151 -44.15 30.97 -32.04
CA ALA A 151 -42.81 31.33 -31.61
C ALA A 151 -42.81 32.29 -30.40
N ARG A 152 -43.74 33.25 -30.35
CA ARG A 152 -43.95 34.14 -29.19
C ARG A 152 -44.40 33.38 -27.95
N MET A 153 -45.37 32.48 -28.08
CA MET A 153 -45.80 31.60 -26.99
C MET A 153 -44.60 30.81 -26.45
N LEU A 154 -43.80 30.21 -27.33
CA LEU A 154 -42.62 29.44 -26.93
C LEU A 154 -41.57 30.32 -26.24
N SER A 155 -41.29 31.52 -26.74
CA SER A 155 -40.37 32.48 -26.11
C SER A 155 -40.81 32.82 -24.68
N HIS A 156 -42.08 33.19 -24.48
CA HIS A 156 -42.62 33.49 -23.15
C HIS A 156 -42.55 32.29 -22.21
N LEU A 157 -42.91 31.09 -22.69
CA LEU A 157 -42.81 29.86 -21.91
C LEU A 157 -41.37 29.61 -21.45
N ARG A 158 -40.39 29.73 -22.35
CA ARG A 158 -38.97 29.50 -22.06
C ARG A 158 -38.41 30.56 -21.09
N ARG A 159 -38.78 31.84 -21.25
CA ARG A 159 -38.43 32.90 -20.30
C ARG A 159 -38.98 32.59 -18.90
N THR A 160 -40.25 32.19 -18.79
CA THR A 160 -40.84 31.80 -17.49
C THR A 160 -40.14 30.58 -16.90
N GLN A 161 -39.87 29.53 -17.71
CA GLN A 161 -39.13 28.35 -17.23
C GLN A 161 -37.75 28.73 -16.68
N LEU A 162 -37.04 29.64 -17.36
CA LEU A 162 -35.72 30.11 -16.96
C LEU A 162 -35.76 30.87 -15.64
N GLU A 163 -36.69 31.82 -15.50
CA GLU A 163 -36.89 32.58 -14.26
C GLU A 163 -37.22 31.66 -13.09
N LYS A 164 -38.12 30.68 -13.30
CA LYS A 164 -38.49 29.71 -12.26
C LYS A 164 -37.31 28.85 -11.84
N LEU A 165 -36.55 28.31 -12.80
CA LEU A 165 -35.35 27.52 -12.51
C LEU A 165 -34.32 28.34 -11.73
N GLN A 166 -34.01 29.56 -12.17
CA GLN A 166 -33.07 30.44 -11.47
C GLN A 166 -33.56 30.80 -10.06
N SER A 167 -34.87 31.02 -9.87
CA SER A 167 -35.44 31.30 -8.55
C SER A 167 -35.31 30.12 -7.59
N ALA A 168 -35.55 28.89 -8.06
CA ALA A 168 -35.40 27.67 -7.28
C ALA A 168 -33.94 27.46 -6.84
N LEU A 169 -32.97 27.70 -7.74
CA LEU A 169 -31.54 27.61 -7.42
C LEU A 169 -31.07 28.67 -6.42
N LYS A 170 -31.63 29.88 -6.47
CA LYS A 170 -31.36 30.92 -5.46
C LYS A 170 -31.91 30.51 -4.09
N LEU A 171 -33.11 29.94 -4.04
CA LEU A 171 -33.72 29.43 -2.81
C LEU A 171 -32.87 28.32 -2.19
N GLU A 172 -32.46 27.33 -2.97
CA GLU A 172 -31.63 26.21 -2.52
C GLU A 172 -30.27 26.70 -1.96
N LYS A 173 -29.67 27.72 -2.60
CA LYS A 173 -28.43 28.34 -2.10
C LYS A 173 -28.64 29.05 -0.76
N LEU A 174 -29.79 29.68 -0.57
CA LEU A 174 -30.14 30.38 0.68
C LEU A 174 -30.39 29.37 1.82
N GLU A 175 -31.05 28.25 1.54
CA GLU A 175 -31.29 27.17 2.50
C GLU A 175 -29.97 26.53 2.95
N LYS A 176 -29.08 26.20 2.01
CA LYS A 176 -27.75 25.65 2.33
C LYS A 176 -26.86 26.60 3.15
N ALA A 177 -27.09 27.92 3.06
CA ALA A 177 -26.38 28.90 3.87
C ALA A 177 -26.90 28.96 5.32
N LYS A 178 -28.17 28.61 5.54
CA LYS A 178 -28.82 28.61 6.87
C LYS A 178 -28.47 27.36 7.69
N ASP A 179 -28.22 26.24 7.04
CA ASP A 179 -27.82 24.97 7.68
C ASP A 179 -26.31 24.88 8.02
N LYS A 180 -25.53 25.92 7.69
CA LYS A 180 -24.14 26.00 8.14
C LYS A 180 -24.12 26.64 9.53
N PRO A 181 -23.77 25.91 10.61
CA PRO A 181 -23.72 26.51 11.94
C PRO A 181 -22.61 27.56 11.94
N SER A 182 -23.02 28.84 11.98
CA SER A 182 -22.11 29.92 12.28
C SER A 182 -21.81 29.89 13.78
N PRO A 183 -20.54 29.87 14.20
CA PRO A 183 -20.16 30.04 15.59
C PRO A 183 -20.34 31.51 15.95
N GLY A 184 -21.45 31.81 16.61
CA GLY A 184 -21.71 33.04 17.36
C GLY A 184 -22.61 32.63 18.52
N SER A 185 -22.48 33.09 19.74
CA SER A 185 -21.79 34.26 20.27
C SER A 185 -21.68 34.02 21.78
N GLU A 186 -20.54 34.29 22.40
CA GLU A 186 -20.51 34.55 23.84
C GLU A 186 -20.00 35.98 24.04
N GLU A 187 -20.94 36.88 24.34
CA GLU A 187 -20.65 38.14 25.01
C GLU A 187 -20.35 37.87 26.50
N PRO A 188 -19.50 38.67 27.16
CA PRO A 188 -18.89 38.34 28.45
C PRO A 188 -19.73 38.79 29.65
N PRO A 189 -19.52 38.18 30.83
CA PRO A 189 -19.36 39.01 32.02
C PRO A 189 -18.30 38.53 33.03
N ALA A 190 -17.55 39.52 33.53
CA ALA A 190 -17.12 39.79 34.91
C ALA A 190 -16.22 38.81 35.73
N VAL A 191 -14.94 39.20 35.87
CA VAL A 191 -14.10 39.42 37.08
C VAL A 191 -14.33 38.49 38.30
N SER A 192 -13.37 37.69 38.80
CA SER A 192 -12.25 38.05 39.73
C SER A 192 -11.38 36.79 40.09
N PRO A 193 -10.33 36.82 40.95
CA PRO A 193 -8.93 36.75 40.54
C PRO A 193 -8.14 35.53 41.11
N ALA A 194 -7.02 35.14 40.48
CA ALA A 194 -6.01 34.28 41.10
C ALA A 194 -4.60 34.56 40.52
N LEU A 195 -3.61 34.44 41.41
CA LEU A 195 -2.23 34.93 41.37
C LEU A 195 -1.25 34.15 40.45
N PRO A 196 0.01 34.64 40.23
CA PRO A 196 0.76 34.51 38.97
C PRO A 196 1.95 33.55 39.01
N VAL A 197 2.27 32.88 37.89
CA VAL A 197 3.55 32.16 37.63
C VAL A 197 3.83 32.13 36.09
N PRO A 198 5.10 32.19 35.60
CA PRO A 198 5.48 32.98 34.43
C PRO A 198 5.61 32.22 33.09
N ALA A 199 5.75 33.02 32.03
CA ALA A 199 5.73 32.68 30.60
C ALA A 199 7.01 32.01 30.05
N PRO A 200 6.90 31.28 28.91
CA PRO A 200 7.98 31.10 27.93
C PRO A 200 7.79 32.00 26.66
N PRO A 201 8.86 32.25 25.89
CA PRO A 201 8.96 33.36 24.91
C PRO A 201 8.32 33.09 23.52
N PRO A 202 8.08 34.15 22.71
CA PRO A 202 7.40 34.06 21.40
C PRO A 202 8.34 33.75 20.22
N PRO A 203 7.85 33.13 19.13
CA PRO A 203 8.48 33.16 17.80
C PRO A 203 8.09 34.42 16.97
N PRO A 204 8.89 34.81 15.95
CA PRO A 204 8.81 36.09 15.22
C PRO A 204 7.68 36.19 14.16
N PRO A 205 7.42 37.41 13.60
CA PRO A 205 6.16 37.74 12.93
C PRO A 205 6.12 37.58 11.40
N SER A 206 4.89 37.36 10.92
CA SER A 206 4.25 37.85 9.69
C SER A 206 4.85 37.59 8.30
N ALA A 207 4.05 36.89 7.47
CA ALA A 207 3.62 37.43 6.17
C ALA A 207 2.28 36.79 5.73
N GLN A 208 1.21 37.57 5.86
CA GLN A 208 0.02 37.67 5.01
C GLN A 208 -0.57 36.42 4.32
N ALA A 209 -1.72 35.99 4.82
CA ALA A 209 -2.91 35.73 3.99
C ALA A 209 -3.78 37.01 3.98
N PRO A 210 -4.69 37.26 3.00
CA PRO A 210 -6.06 36.71 3.07
C PRO A 210 -6.76 36.59 1.66
N PRO A 211 -8.12 36.46 1.53
CA PRO A 211 -9.02 35.30 1.78
C PRO A 211 -9.99 35.01 0.56
N PRO A 212 -11.20 34.40 0.67
CA PRO A 212 -11.53 32.99 0.89
C PRO A 212 -12.54 32.33 -0.11
N ALA A 213 -12.48 31.00 -0.22
CA ALA A 213 -13.52 29.92 -0.33
C ALA A 213 -14.88 30.10 -1.09
N PRO A 214 -15.51 29.00 -1.57
CA PRO A 214 -16.27 28.14 -0.64
C PRO A 214 -16.13 26.61 -0.85
N ASN A 215 -15.81 25.96 0.27
CA ASN A 215 -16.41 24.75 0.85
C ASN A 215 -16.92 23.62 -0.07
N GLY A 216 -16.19 22.51 -0.02
CA GLY A 216 -16.72 21.15 0.01
C GLY A 216 -15.61 20.21 0.50
N PRO A 217 -15.83 19.35 1.51
CA PRO A 217 -14.83 18.34 1.84
C PRO A 217 -14.71 17.38 0.64
N PRO A 218 -13.52 17.14 0.07
CA PRO A 218 -13.37 16.07 -0.90
C PRO A 218 -13.79 14.76 -0.20
N PRO A 219 -14.48 13.85 -0.91
CA PRO A 219 -14.85 12.56 -0.32
C PRO A 219 -13.59 11.93 0.27
N LYS A 220 -13.69 11.41 1.50
CA LYS A 220 -12.63 10.63 2.16
C LYS A 220 -12.32 9.42 1.29
N VAL A 221 -11.45 9.62 0.30
CA VAL A 221 -10.74 8.54 -0.34
C VAL A 221 -9.90 7.92 0.75
N PHE A 222 -10.20 6.67 1.07
CA PHE A 222 -9.26 5.82 1.78
C PHE A 222 -7.99 5.75 0.94
N GLN A 223 -7.06 6.68 1.15
CA GLN A 223 -5.68 6.52 0.70
C GLN A 223 -5.08 5.40 1.56
N LEU A 224 -5.39 4.16 1.22
CA LEU A 224 -4.50 3.05 1.51
C LEU A 224 -3.23 3.31 0.70
N ARG A 225 -2.32 4.08 1.30
CA ARG A 225 -0.92 4.12 0.89
C ARG A 225 -0.30 2.77 1.24
N LEU A 226 -0.67 1.75 0.47
CA LEU A 226 0.15 0.56 0.34
C LEU A 226 1.40 1.03 -0.40
N ALA A 227 2.45 1.34 0.37
CA ALA A 227 3.78 1.51 -0.19
C ALA A 227 4.06 0.28 -1.06
N PRO A 228 4.46 0.44 -2.33
CA PRO A 228 4.87 -0.70 -3.13
C PRO A 228 6.01 -1.39 -2.39
N ALA A 229 5.86 -2.67 -2.06
CA ALA A 229 7.02 -3.48 -1.76
C ALA A 229 7.81 -3.51 -3.07
N PHE A 230 8.89 -2.74 -3.15
CA PHE A 230 9.80 -2.80 -4.28
C PHE A 230 10.23 -4.26 -4.43
N LEU A 231 9.82 -4.89 -5.54
CA LEU A 231 10.38 -6.16 -5.97
C LEU A 231 11.83 -5.87 -6.31
N ILE A 232 12.72 -6.04 -5.33
CA ILE A 232 14.16 -6.07 -5.59
C ILE A 232 14.38 -7.26 -6.52
N PRO A 233 14.87 -7.05 -7.75
CA PRO A 233 15.21 -8.15 -8.65
C PRO A 233 16.22 -9.07 -7.95
N SER A 234 15.96 -10.38 -7.96
CA SER A 234 16.80 -11.39 -7.32
C SER A 234 18.25 -11.47 -7.87
N GLU A 235 18.59 -10.69 -8.91
CA GLU A 235 19.95 -10.63 -9.47
C GLU A 235 20.95 -9.80 -8.64
N ALA A 236 20.51 -9.04 -7.63
CA ALA A 236 21.42 -8.25 -6.80
C ALA A 236 21.96 -8.99 -5.56
N VAL A 237 21.81 -10.32 -5.48
CA VAL A 237 22.54 -11.12 -4.48
C VAL A 237 23.91 -11.46 -5.07
N LEU A 238 24.90 -10.63 -4.79
CA LEU A 238 26.30 -10.96 -5.06
C LEU A 238 26.62 -12.31 -4.38
N PRO A 239 27.25 -13.28 -5.08
CA PRO A 239 27.72 -14.50 -4.45
C PRO A 239 28.66 -14.11 -3.30
N ILE A 240 28.43 -14.68 -2.11
CA ILE A 240 29.36 -14.57 -0.99
C ILE A 240 30.70 -15.12 -1.49
N PRO A 241 31.78 -14.32 -1.55
CA PRO A 241 33.06 -14.80 -2.03
C PRO A 241 33.60 -15.82 -1.02
N VAL A 242 33.73 -17.08 -1.45
CA VAL A 242 34.49 -18.07 -0.69
C VAL A 242 35.97 -17.75 -0.92
N GLY A 243 36.50 -16.86 -0.09
CA GLY A 243 37.93 -16.55 -0.05
C GLY A 243 38.73 -17.74 0.48
N SER A 244 39.53 -18.34 -0.40
CA SER A 244 40.65 -19.22 -0.04
C SER A 244 41.80 -18.38 0.52
N GLY A 245 42.31 -18.75 1.69
CA GLY A 245 43.63 -18.31 2.20
C GLY A 245 43.63 -17.39 3.44
N PRO A 246 44.68 -17.46 4.29
CA PRO A 246 44.61 -17.06 5.68
C PRO A 246 44.89 -15.56 5.86
N GLN A 247 44.02 -14.86 6.59
CA GLN A 247 44.33 -13.54 7.11
C GLN A 247 44.24 -13.55 8.64
N LYS A 248 45.38 -13.26 9.27
CA LYS A 248 45.49 -12.96 10.69
C LYS A 248 44.82 -11.60 10.93
N CYS A 249 43.55 -11.62 11.32
CA CYS A 249 42.90 -10.46 11.92
C CYS A 249 42.26 -10.90 13.23
N CYS A 250 42.80 -10.37 14.33
CA CYS A 250 42.26 -10.51 15.66
C CYS A 250 40.81 -9.99 15.67
N LEU A 251 39.86 -10.82 16.09
CA LEU A 251 38.52 -10.40 16.49
C LEU A 251 38.40 -10.53 18.03
N PRO A 252 37.68 -9.61 18.70
CA PRO A 252 37.59 -9.60 20.15
C PRO A 252 36.80 -10.80 20.68
N ALA A 253 37.21 -11.31 21.84
CA ALA A 253 36.60 -12.43 22.52
C ALA A 253 35.21 -12.04 23.05
N LEU A 254 34.15 -12.69 22.57
CA LEU A 254 32.85 -12.66 23.23
C LEU A 254 32.79 -13.83 24.22
N ALA A 255 32.87 -13.47 25.50
CA ALA A 255 32.79 -14.39 26.62
C ALA A 255 31.46 -15.15 26.61
N THR A 256 31.55 -16.46 26.80
CA THR A 256 30.47 -17.32 27.26
C THR A 256 30.00 -16.88 28.65
N SER A 257 28.75 -16.45 28.76
CA SER A 257 27.98 -16.56 30.00
C SER A 257 26.60 -17.11 29.68
N HIS A 258 26.34 -18.34 30.12
CA HIS A 258 24.99 -18.78 30.41
C HIS A 258 24.61 -18.25 31.81
N PRO A 259 23.34 -17.96 32.05
CA PRO A 259 22.64 -18.77 33.04
C PRO A 259 21.23 -19.19 32.61
N ALA A 260 20.66 -20.05 33.45
CA ALA A 260 19.50 -20.91 33.24
C ALA A 260 18.13 -20.23 33.37
N ALA A 261 17.18 -20.73 32.53
CA ALA A 261 15.72 -20.87 32.69
C ALA A 261 14.83 -19.60 32.86
N PRO A 262 13.49 -19.64 32.61
CA PRO A 262 12.65 -20.76 32.15
C PRO A 262 11.87 -20.48 30.84
N PHE A 263 11.21 -21.52 30.34
CA PHE A 263 10.25 -21.52 29.24
C PHE A 263 9.17 -20.45 29.38
N VAL A 264 8.94 -19.65 28.32
CA VAL A 264 7.67 -18.96 28.08
C VAL A 264 7.37 -18.95 26.58
N SER A 265 6.41 -19.81 26.22
CA SER A 265 5.37 -19.67 25.18
C SER A 265 5.71 -19.13 23.79
N SER A 266 5.60 -20.02 22.81
CA SER A 266 5.35 -19.72 21.39
C SER A 266 4.11 -18.85 21.18
N PRO A 267 4.15 -17.84 20.29
CA PRO A 267 2.95 -17.23 19.73
C PRO A 267 2.86 -17.53 18.23
N LEU A 268 2.69 -18.81 17.85
CA LEU A 268 2.28 -19.18 16.50
C LEU A 268 1.21 -20.28 16.58
N SER A 269 0.11 -19.96 17.25
CA SER A 269 -1.13 -20.72 17.12
C SER A 269 -2.28 -19.73 17.02
N LEU A 270 -2.47 -19.13 15.84
CA LEU A 270 -3.75 -18.50 15.49
C LEU A 270 -3.89 -18.22 13.99
N ILE A 271 -3.83 -19.26 13.16
CA ILE A 271 -4.59 -19.28 11.90
C ILE A 271 -5.25 -20.66 11.82
N GLY A 272 -6.35 -20.80 12.56
CA GLY A 272 -7.32 -21.86 12.37
C GLY A 272 -8.24 -21.50 11.20
N HIS A 273 -8.28 -22.39 10.22
CA HIS A 273 -9.43 -22.75 9.39
C HIS A 273 -10.43 -21.63 9.00
N ILE A 274 -10.30 -21.13 7.77
CA ILE A 274 -11.47 -20.65 7.02
C ILE A 274 -11.89 -21.78 6.09
N HIS A 275 -12.98 -22.47 6.44
CA HIS A 275 -13.69 -23.34 5.51
C HIS A 275 -14.27 -22.46 4.39
N LEU A 276 -13.71 -22.58 3.19
CA LEU A 276 -14.31 -21.98 1.99
C LEU A 276 -15.55 -22.83 1.63
N ALA A 277 -16.73 -22.29 1.89
CA ALA A 277 -17.98 -22.88 1.44
C ALA A 277 -17.98 -22.96 -0.10
N GLN A 278 -18.14 -24.17 -0.61
CA GLN A 278 -18.22 -24.48 -2.02
C GLN A 278 -19.54 -23.92 -2.58
N ALA A 279 -19.46 -22.87 -3.39
CA ALA A 279 -20.61 -22.30 -4.07
C ALA A 279 -21.11 -23.29 -5.14
N HIS A 280 -22.33 -23.78 -4.94
CA HIS A 280 -23.07 -24.62 -5.86
C HIS A 280 -23.41 -23.81 -7.12
N LEU A 281 -23.03 -24.31 -8.30
CA LEU A 281 -23.53 -23.82 -9.58
C LEU A 281 -25.07 -23.95 -9.61
N PRO A 282 -25.83 -22.95 -10.11
CA PRO A 282 -27.24 -23.14 -10.41
C PRO A 282 -27.41 -23.96 -11.70
N PRO A 283 -28.51 -24.73 -11.86
CA PRO A 283 -28.75 -25.52 -13.05
C PRO A 283 -29.13 -24.61 -14.24
N GLN A 284 -28.50 -24.89 -15.37
CA GLN A 284 -28.87 -24.43 -16.71
C GLN A 284 -30.37 -24.64 -16.97
N GLN A 285 -31.10 -23.55 -17.20
CA GLN A 285 -32.47 -23.61 -17.71
C GLN A 285 -32.45 -24.07 -19.17
N LYS A 286 -33.00 -25.26 -19.43
CA LYS A 286 -33.34 -25.71 -20.78
C LYS A 286 -34.39 -24.77 -21.38
N LYS A 287 -33.99 -24.05 -22.42
CA LYS A 287 -34.87 -23.29 -23.32
C LYS A 287 -35.80 -24.29 -24.03
N LYS A 288 -37.10 -24.28 -23.68
CA LYS A 288 -38.15 -24.97 -24.44
C LYS A 288 -38.51 -24.12 -25.65
N GLU A 289 -38.40 -24.72 -26.83
CA GLU A 289 -38.86 -24.22 -28.11
C GLU A 289 -40.39 -24.39 -28.21
N PRO A 290 -41.15 -23.46 -28.81
CA PRO A 290 -42.59 -23.61 -29.00
C PRO A 290 -42.88 -24.44 -30.28
N PRO A 291 -44.00 -25.19 -30.33
CA PRO A 291 -44.34 -25.95 -31.52
C PRO A 291 -44.95 -25.02 -32.57
N HIS A 292 -44.55 -25.25 -33.82
CA HIS A 292 -45.23 -24.74 -34.99
C HIS A 292 -46.68 -25.19 -35.03
N ARG A 293 -47.60 -24.23 -35.15
CA ARG A 293 -48.80 -24.37 -35.96
C ARG A 293 -49.26 -23.01 -36.45
#